data_AF-A0A7J7ZF22-F1
#
_entry.id   AF-A0A7J7ZF22-F1
#
_cell.length_a   1.000
_cell.length_b   1.000
_cell.length_c   1.000
_cell.angle_alpha   90.00
_cell.angle_beta   90.00
_cell.angle_gamma   90.00
#
_symmetry.space_group_name_H-M   'P 1'
#
loop_
_entity.id
_entity.type
_entity.pdbx_description
1 polymer ?
#
loop_
_entity_poly.entity_id
_entity_poly.type
_entity_poly.pdbx_seq_one_letter_code
_entity_poly.pdbx_strand_id
1 'polypeptide(L)'
;MLEHWGYLRNQGADTPWLPRCHAELCFLDLFPSWPLDQEKQYRLTWYISWSPCPDCVRKLVEFLKKNSHVSLCIFAAHVYTYIHGLRDLRNAGAQLAIMTRNELQHCWDTFVDSQGQPFEPWPNMEEQIQEQSQQLQTILRNPEN
;
A
#
# COMPACT_ATOMS: atom_id res chain seq x y z
N MET A 1 4.15 18.98 12.45
CA MET A 1 4.67 17.85 11.66
C MET A 1 4.55 18.26 10.21
N LEU A 2 5.63 18.20 9.43
CA LEU A 2 5.55 18.40 7.98
C LEU A 2 4.94 17.12 7.41
N GLU A 3 3.68 17.20 6.99
CA GLU A 3 2.99 16.11 6.33
C GLU A 3 3.29 16.20 4.83
N HIS A 4 4.10 15.27 4.35
CA HIS A 4 4.39 15.13 2.93
C HIS A 4 3.49 14.03 2.37
N TRP A 5 2.60 14.40 1.46
CA TRP A 5 1.72 13.47 0.77
C TRP A 5 1.87 13.62 -0.75
N GLY A 6 1.48 12.57 -1.46
CA GLY A 6 1.49 12.52 -2.92
C GLY A 6 0.85 11.22 -3.40
N TYR A 7 0.71 11.08 -4.70
CA TYR A 7 0.23 9.86 -5.33
C TYR A 7 1.23 9.38 -6.37
N LEU A 8 1.21 8.07 -6.62
CA LEU A 8 2.01 7.45 -7.66
C LEU A 8 1.20 6.35 -8.35
N ARG A 9 1.49 6.12 -9.63
CA ARG A 9 0.87 5.06 -10.43
C ARG A 9 1.95 4.18 -11.04
N ASN A 10 1.60 2.93 -11.32
CA ASN A 10 2.46 2.03 -12.09
C ASN A 10 2.75 2.63 -13.48
N GLN A 11 3.94 2.36 -14.00
CA GLN A 11 4.42 2.87 -15.28
C GLN A 11 4.45 1.76 -16.36
N GLY A 12 4.45 2.16 -17.63
CA GLY A 12 4.62 1.24 -18.76
C GLY A 12 3.39 0.39 -19.12
N ALA A 13 2.22 0.65 -18.50
CA ALA A 13 0.97 -0.03 -18.89
C ALA A 13 0.50 0.41 -20.29
N ASP A 14 0.60 1.71 -20.59
CA ASP A 14 0.08 2.32 -21.82
C ASP A 14 1.17 2.64 -22.86
N THR A 15 2.43 2.27 -22.58
CA THR A 15 3.58 2.60 -23.43
C THR A 15 4.40 1.34 -23.74
N PRO A 16 4.27 0.76 -24.95
CA PRO A 16 4.91 -0.52 -25.31
C PRO A 16 6.44 -0.56 -25.20
N TRP A 17 7.10 0.59 -25.26
CA TRP A 17 8.57 0.71 -25.24
C TRP A 17 9.15 1.06 -23.86
N LEU A 18 8.31 1.31 -22.86
CA LEU A 18 8.75 1.56 -21.49
C LEU A 18 8.64 0.29 -20.66
N PRO A 19 9.67 -0.04 -19.85
CA PRO A 19 9.59 -1.16 -18.94
C PRO A 19 8.43 -0.96 -17.96
N ARG A 20 7.64 -2.02 -17.77
CA ARG A 20 6.56 -2.01 -16.78
C ARG A 20 7.18 -1.91 -15.39
N CYS A 21 6.74 -0.93 -14.62
CA CYS A 21 7.17 -0.74 -13.24
C CYS A 21 5.96 -0.64 -12.32
N HIS A 22 5.95 -1.44 -11.27
CA HIS A 22 4.90 -1.41 -10.27
C HIS A 22 5.03 -0.16 -9.39
N ALA A 23 3.90 0.31 -8.85
CA ALA A 23 3.86 1.54 -8.07
C ALA A 23 4.78 1.47 -6.84
N GLU A 24 4.89 0.30 -6.22
CA GLU A 24 5.73 0.05 -5.06
C GLU A 24 7.22 0.22 -5.39
N LEU A 25 7.64 -0.27 -6.55
CA LEU A 25 9.03 -0.14 -7.00
C LEU A 25 9.35 1.31 -7.38
N CYS A 26 8.44 1.98 -8.08
CA CYS A 26 8.57 3.41 -8.36
C CYS A 26 8.70 4.24 -7.07
N PHE A 27 7.97 3.89 -6.00
CA PHE A 27 8.16 4.55 -4.71
C PHE A 27 9.55 4.27 -4.14
N LEU A 28 10.02 3.02 -4.16
CA LEU A 28 11.35 2.66 -3.65
C LEU A 28 12.48 3.40 -4.39
N ASP A 29 12.32 3.66 -5.68
CA ASP A 29 13.25 4.46 -6.47
C ASP A 29 13.20 5.95 -6.11
N LEU A 30 12.03 6.46 -5.72
CA LEU A 30 11.84 7.85 -5.29
C LEU A 30 12.34 8.08 -3.85
N PHE A 31 12.19 7.10 -2.96
CA PHE A 31 12.44 7.25 -1.54
C PHE A 31 13.82 7.84 -1.18
N PRO A 32 14.96 7.46 -1.81
CA PRO A 32 16.27 8.04 -1.51
C PRO A 32 16.38 9.56 -1.73
N SER A 33 15.47 10.15 -2.52
CA SER A 33 15.42 11.60 -2.76
C SER A 33 14.74 12.37 -1.61
N TRP A 34 14.07 11.67 -0.69
CA TRP A 34 13.41 12.32 0.44
C TRP A 34 14.45 12.71 1.48
N PRO A 35 14.47 13.99 1.95
CA PRO A 35 15.43 14.47 2.93
C PRO A 35 15.03 14.01 4.34
N LEU A 36 15.09 12.69 4.57
CA LEU A 36 14.76 12.07 5.85
C LEU A 36 16.00 12.02 6.75
N ASP A 37 15.80 12.42 8.00
CA ASP A 37 16.80 12.42 9.06
C ASP A 37 16.86 11.04 9.72
N GLN A 38 17.97 10.33 9.56
CA GLN A 38 18.12 8.95 10.03
C GLN A 38 18.01 8.78 11.54
N GLU A 39 18.13 9.86 12.33
CA GLU A 39 17.95 9.82 13.78
C GLU A 39 16.46 9.85 14.19
N LYS A 40 15.57 10.17 13.25
CA LYS A 40 14.12 10.26 13.48
C LYS A 40 13.38 9.03 12.97
N GLN A 41 12.29 8.74 13.66
CA GLN A 41 11.36 7.69 13.25
C GLN A 41 10.30 8.26 12.32
N TYR A 42 10.09 7.60 11.18
CA TYR A 42 9.09 7.96 10.20
C TYR A 42 8.04 6.86 10.06
N ARG A 43 6.81 7.29 9.77
CA ARG A 43 5.72 6.38 9.40
C ARG A 43 5.25 6.71 8.00
N LEU A 44 5.44 5.77 7.09
CA LEU A 44 4.87 5.79 5.76
C LEU A 44 3.49 5.14 5.83
N THR A 45 2.47 5.86 5.37
CA THR A 45 1.13 5.31 5.21
C THR A 45 0.81 5.25 3.72
N TRP A 46 0.56 4.04 3.22
CA TRP A 46 0.22 3.81 1.82
C TRP A 46 -1.24 3.43 1.69
N TYR A 47 -1.91 4.11 0.77
CA TYR A 47 -3.24 3.78 0.32
C TYR A 47 -3.14 3.25 -1.11
N ILE A 48 -3.29 1.94 -1.29
CA ILE A 48 -3.09 1.27 -2.59
C ILE A 48 -4.36 0.56 -3.05
N SER A 49 -4.61 0.58 -4.37
CA SER A 49 -5.78 -0.10 -4.94
C SER A 49 -5.67 -1.63 -4.85
N TRP A 50 -4.46 -2.17 -4.97
CA TRP A 50 -4.18 -3.60 -4.89
C TRP A 50 -2.99 -3.87 -3.98
N SER A 51 -3.03 -4.97 -3.24
CA SER A 51 -1.90 -5.45 -2.44
C SER A 51 -0.65 -5.71 -3.30
N PRO A 52 0.56 -5.49 -2.75
CA PRO A 52 1.80 -5.65 -3.50
C PRO A 52 2.04 -7.10 -3.95
N CYS A 53 2.50 -7.28 -5.20
CA CYS A 53 2.87 -8.59 -5.73
C CYS A 53 4.08 -9.22 -5.00
N PRO A 54 4.31 -10.54 -5.11
CA PRO A 54 5.41 -11.21 -4.39
C PRO A 54 6.79 -10.58 -4.63
N ASP A 55 7.10 -10.17 -5.86
CA ASP A 55 8.36 -9.50 -6.18
C ASP A 55 8.50 -8.14 -5.50
N CYS A 56 7.40 -7.37 -5.46
CA CYS A 56 7.36 -6.08 -4.75
C CYS A 56 7.50 -6.28 -3.25
N VAL A 57 6.81 -7.28 -2.70
CA VAL A 57 6.91 -7.64 -1.27
C VAL A 57 8.35 -7.93 -0.88
N ARG A 58 9.08 -8.74 -1.66
CA ARG A 58 10.49 -9.04 -1.38
C ARG A 58 11.34 -7.76 -1.32
N LYS A 59 11.13 -6.83 -2.26
CA LYS A 59 11.82 -5.54 -2.28
C LYS A 59 11.45 -4.64 -1.11
N LEU A 60 10.20 -4.63 -0.71
CA LEU A 60 9.74 -3.90 0.47
C LEU A 60 10.34 -4.48 1.77
N VAL A 61 10.46 -5.80 1.88
CA VAL A 61 11.11 -6.45 3.02
C VAL A 61 12.60 -6.08 3.10
N GLU A 62 13.32 -6.12 1.97
CA GLU A 62 14.72 -5.66 1.89
C GLU A 62 14.83 -4.19 2.33
N PHE A 63 13.91 -3.34 1.86
CA PHE A 63 13.84 -1.92 2.19
C PHE A 63 13.63 -1.68 3.70
N LEU A 64 12.65 -2.34 4.32
CA LEU A 64 12.34 -2.15 5.74
C LEU A 64 13.48 -2.63 6.64
N LYS A 65 14.14 -3.75 6.28
CA LYS A 65 15.32 -4.23 7.01
C LYS A 65 16.48 -3.25 6.94
N LYS A 66 16.68 -2.58 5.81
CA LYS A 66 17.73 -1.57 5.63
C LYS A 66 17.41 -0.24 6.33
N ASN A 67 16.12 0.09 6.47
CA ASN A 67 15.65 1.37 7.00
C ASN A 67 14.84 1.15 8.29
N SER A 68 15.50 0.72 9.36
CA SER A 68 14.84 0.42 10.65
C SER A 68 14.18 1.63 11.33
N HIS A 69 14.48 2.84 10.84
CA HIS A 69 13.87 4.10 11.29
C HIS A 69 12.55 4.42 10.56
N VAL A 70 12.10 3.54 9.66
CA VAL A 70 10.88 3.69 8.88
C VAL A 70 9.92 2.56 9.21
N SER A 71 8.70 2.92 9.59
CA SER A 71 7.57 2.01 9.69
C SER A 71 6.65 2.18 8.49
N LEU A 72 6.14 1.07 7.96
CA LEU A 72 5.24 1.06 6.81
C LEU A 72 3.87 0.54 7.22
N CYS A 73 2.83 1.32 6.96
CA CYS A 73 1.44 0.94 7.10
C CYS A 73 0.77 0.94 5.73
N ILE A 74 0.22 -0.19 5.32
CA ILE A 74 -0.44 -0.37 4.03
C ILE A 74 -1.92 -0.62 4.27
N PHE A 75 -2.74 0.27 3.73
CA PHE A 75 -4.17 0.06 3.55
C PHE A 75 -4.40 -0.26 2.08
N ALA A 76 -4.82 -1.49 1.78
CA ALA A 76 -5.13 -1.94 0.42
C ALA A 76 -6.64 -2.00 0.21
N ALA A 77 -7.15 -1.57 -0.96
CA ALA A 77 -8.56 -1.75 -1.28
C ALA A 77 -8.87 -3.22 -1.62
N HIS A 78 -7.99 -3.89 -2.35
CA HIS A 78 -8.10 -5.30 -2.71
C HIS A 78 -6.82 -6.08 -2.43
N VAL A 79 -6.97 -7.38 -2.15
CA VAL A 79 -5.86 -8.32 -1.97
C VAL A 79 -5.94 -9.42 -3.02
N TYR A 80 -4.82 -9.70 -3.66
CA TYR A 80 -4.71 -10.83 -4.57
C TYR A 80 -4.62 -12.15 -3.78
N THR A 81 -5.45 -13.13 -4.15
CA THR A 81 -5.60 -14.43 -3.49
C THR A 81 -4.36 -15.31 -3.52
N TYR A 82 -3.47 -15.13 -4.50
CA TYR A 82 -2.31 -15.98 -4.76
C TYR A 82 -0.98 -15.38 -4.27
N ILE A 83 -1.01 -14.33 -3.46
CA ILE A 83 0.21 -13.65 -3.01
C ILE A 83 0.76 -14.31 -1.76
N HIS A 84 1.69 -15.22 -2.02
CA HIS A 84 2.69 -15.65 -1.06
C HIS A 84 3.63 -14.46 -0.75
N GLY A 85 3.94 -14.25 0.53
CA GLY A 85 4.89 -13.21 0.96
C GLY A 85 4.30 -12.03 1.75
N LEU A 86 2.98 -11.76 1.74
CA LEU A 86 2.41 -10.69 2.60
C LEU A 86 2.72 -10.90 4.09
N ARG A 87 2.95 -12.15 4.50
CA ARG A 87 3.47 -12.51 5.82
C ARG A 87 4.89 -12.03 6.06
N ASP A 88 5.78 -12.20 5.08
CA ASP A 88 7.16 -11.74 5.19
C ASP A 88 7.19 -10.22 5.34
N LEU A 89 6.30 -9.52 4.64
CA LEU A 89 6.14 -8.08 4.79
C LEU A 89 5.68 -7.71 6.21
N ARG A 90 4.68 -8.43 6.75
CA ARG A 90 4.24 -8.26 8.15
C ARG A 90 5.37 -8.57 9.14
N ASN A 91 6.11 -9.65 8.93
CA ASN A 91 7.23 -10.08 9.78
C ASN A 91 8.40 -9.10 9.72
N ALA A 92 8.56 -8.37 8.62
CA ALA A 92 9.52 -7.28 8.49
C ALA A 92 9.08 -5.98 9.20
N GLY A 93 7.93 -5.99 9.88
CA GLY A 93 7.43 -4.87 10.67
C GLY A 93 6.39 -3.99 9.96
N ALA A 94 5.95 -4.36 8.76
CA ALA A 94 4.89 -3.63 8.08
C ALA A 94 3.51 -3.97 8.69
N GLN A 95 2.64 -2.97 8.73
CA GLN A 95 1.22 -3.16 9.04
C GLN A 95 0.45 -3.28 7.74
N LEU A 96 -0.44 -4.27 7.64
CA LEU A 96 -1.29 -4.50 6.48
C LEU A 96 -2.74 -4.62 6.93
N ALA A 97 -3.60 -3.81 6.32
CA ALA A 97 -5.04 -3.81 6.52
C ALA A 97 -5.77 -3.56 5.20
N ILE A 98 -7.05 -3.93 5.16
CA ILE A 98 -7.95 -3.50 4.09
C ILE A 98 -8.47 -2.10 4.43
N MET A 99 -8.60 -1.24 3.42
CA MET A 99 -9.24 0.06 3.59
C MET A 99 -10.67 -0.11 4.09
N THR A 100 -11.01 0.55 5.19
CA THR A 100 -12.41 0.70 5.58
C THR A 100 -13.02 1.89 4.83
N ARG A 101 -14.33 2.11 5.05
CA ARG A 101 -15.00 3.32 4.61
C ARG A 101 -14.25 4.60 4.99
N ASN A 102 -13.64 4.64 6.18
CA ASN A 102 -12.94 5.82 6.66
C ASN A 102 -11.68 6.09 5.84
N GLU A 103 -10.88 5.07 5.53
CA GLU A 103 -9.70 5.24 4.68
C GLU A 103 -10.07 5.60 3.23
N LEU A 104 -11.15 5.01 2.69
CA LEU A 104 -11.66 5.37 1.36
C LEU A 104 -12.11 6.83 1.31
N GLN A 105 -12.86 7.28 2.32
CA GLN A 105 -13.29 8.67 2.43
C GLN A 105 -12.09 9.61 2.60
N HIS A 106 -11.12 9.26 3.44
CA HIS A 106 -9.89 10.03 3.56
C HIS A 106 -9.13 10.15 2.23
N CYS A 107 -9.07 9.08 1.44
CA CYS A 107 -8.46 9.11 0.12
C CYS A 107 -9.21 10.02 -0.86
N TRP A 108 -10.55 9.99 -0.81
CA TRP A 108 -11.41 10.89 -1.58
C TRP A 108 -11.14 12.35 -1.24
N ASP A 109 -11.13 12.68 0.05
CA ASP A 109 -10.96 14.06 0.54
C ASP A 109 -9.54 14.60 0.28
N THR A 110 -8.54 13.73 0.18
CA THR A 110 -7.11 14.12 0.10
C THR A 110 -6.54 14.05 -1.32
N PHE A 111 -6.86 12.99 -2.07
CA PHE A 111 -6.17 12.67 -3.33
C PHE A 111 -7.04 12.86 -4.59
N VAL A 112 -8.35 13.08 -4.44
CA VAL A 112 -9.27 13.28 -5.55
C VAL A 112 -9.66 14.75 -5.62
N ASP A 113 -9.63 15.32 -6.83
CA ASP A 113 -10.25 16.62 -7.08
C ASP A 113 -11.77 16.44 -7.10
N SER A 114 -12.37 16.38 -5.91
CA SER A 114 -13.79 16.14 -5.71
C SER A 114 -14.65 17.37 -6.01
N GLN A 115 -14.04 18.54 -6.21
CA GLN A 115 -14.74 19.82 -6.40
C GLN A 115 -15.81 20.08 -5.32
N GLY A 116 -15.56 19.60 -4.08
CA GLY A 116 -16.48 19.73 -2.95
C GLY A 116 -17.61 18.70 -2.91
N GLN A 117 -17.63 17.71 -3.80
CA GLN A 117 -18.57 16.58 -3.73
C GLN A 117 -18.20 15.63 -2.59
N PRO A 118 -19.19 15.15 -1.81
CA PRO A 118 -18.93 14.18 -0.74
C PRO A 118 -18.56 12.81 -1.32
N PHE A 119 -17.86 12.01 -0.54
CA PHE A 119 -17.64 10.60 -0.87
C PHE A 119 -18.97 9.84 -0.87
N GLU A 120 -19.32 9.24 -2.01
CA GLU A 120 -20.48 8.36 -2.14
C GLU A 120 -20.05 6.89 -2.13
N PRO A 121 -20.46 6.11 -1.11
CA PRO A 121 -20.26 4.67 -1.10
C PRO A 121 -20.96 3.99 -2.28
N TRP A 122 -20.26 3.06 -2.95
CA TRP A 122 -20.88 2.24 -3.99
C TRP A 122 -21.68 1.07 -3.39
N PRO A 123 -22.60 0.44 -4.16
CA PRO A 123 -23.37 -0.71 -3.68
C PRO A 123 -22.47 -1.85 -3.19
N ASN A 124 -22.82 -2.44 -2.04
CA ASN A 124 -22.12 -3.56 -1.41
C ASN A 124 -20.68 -3.26 -0.96
N MET A 125 -20.28 -1.99 -0.84
CA MET A 125 -18.94 -1.60 -0.39
C MET A 125 -18.54 -2.24 0.95
N GLU A 126 -19.42 -2.22 1.95
CA GLU A 126 -19.13 -2.81 3.28
C GLU A 126 -18.95 -4.33 3.21
N GLU A 127 -19.76 -5.02 2.39
CA GLU A 127 -19.64 -6.46 2.15
C GLU A 127 -18.30 -6.79 1.48
N GLN A 128 -17.92 -6.03 0.45
CA GLN A 128 -16.64 -6.20 -0.24
C GLN A 128 -15.45 -5.93 0.70
N ILE A 129 -15.50 -4.88 1.52
CA ILE A 129 -14.47 -4.59 2.52
C ILE A 129 -14.33 -5.77 3.49
N GLN A 130 -15.46 -6.33 3.94
CA GLN A 130 -15.47 -7.47 4.85
C GLN A 130 -14.87 -8.73 4.19
N GLU A 131 -15.26 -9.04 2.96
CA GLU A 131 -14.71 -10.18 2.20
C GLU A 131 -13.19 -10.06 2.01
N GLN A 132 -12.72 -8.90 1.54
CA GLN A 132 -11.29 -8.63 1.38
C GLN A 132 -10.55 -8.73 2.73
N SER A 133 -11.17 -8.26 3.81
CA SER A 133 -10.59 -8.31 5.16
C SER A 133 -10.44 -9.75 5.64
N GLN A 134 -11.46 -10.57 5.47
CA GLN A 134 -11.41 -12.00 5.80
C GLN A 134 -10.36 -12.73 4.96
N GLN A 135 -10.26 -12.40 3.67
CA GLN A 135 -9.26 -12.97 2.78
C GLN A 135 -7.84 -12.60 3.23
N LEU A 136 -7.58 -11.34 3.55
CA LEU A 136 -6.29 -10.89 4.08
C LEU A 136 -5.94 -11.62 5.38
N GLN A 137 -6.89 -11.76 6.31
CA GLN A 137 -6.67 -12.50 7.56
C GLN A 137 -6.34 -13.96 7.30
N THR A 138 -7.00 -14.60 6.33
CA THR A 138 -6.69 -15.98 5.92
C THR A 138 -5.27 -16.09 5.38
N ILE A 139 -4.87 -15.17 4.49
CA ILE A 139 -3.51 -15.07 3.95
C ILE A 139 -2.49 -14.80 5.06
N LEU A 140 -2.85 -14.12 6.14
CA LEU A 140 -1.89 -13.83 7.21
C LEU A 140 -1.86 -14.89 8.33
N ARG A 141 -2.84 -15.81 8.38
CA ARG A 141 -2.94 -16.87 9.41
C ARG A 141 -2.46 -18.25 8.97
N ASN A 142 -2.71 -18.69 7.73
CA ASN A 142 -2.56 -20.10 7.33
C ASN A 142 -1.15 -20.47 6.83
N PRO A 143 -0.21 -20.99 7.65
CA PRO A 143 1.13 -21.39 7.16
C PRO A 143 0.99 -22.18 5.85
N GLU A 144 1.71 -21.78 4.82
CA GLU A 144 1.69 -22.52 3.54
C GLU A 144 2.08 -23.96 3.86
N ASN A 145 1.18 -24.89 3.56
CA ASN A 145 1.45 -26.32 3.64
C ASN A 145 2.50 -26.73 2.61
#